data_AF-A0A963WR37-F1
#
_entry.id   AF-A0A963WR37-F1
#
_cell.length_a   1.000
_cell.length_b   1.000
_cell.length_c   1.000
_cell.angle_alpha   90.00
_cell.angle_beta   90.00
_cell.angle_gamma   90.00
#
_symmetry.space_group_name_H-M   'P 1'
#
loop_
_entity.id
_entity.type
_entity.pdbx_description
1 polymer ?
#
loop_
_entity_poly.entity_id
_entity_poly.type
_entity_poly.pdbx_seq_one_letter_code
_entity_poly.pdbx_strand_id
1 'polypeptide(L)' 'MTIPAERLDQIAHRFAELEARMASGTLEGDAFVQASRDYAELEPVAKVAAEVQAMRGEIGELE' A
#
# COMPACT_ATOMS: atom_id res chain seq x y z
N MET A 1 12.63 -14.37 -8.82
CA MET A 1 12.46 -13.94 -7.42
C MET A 1 10.97 -13.81 -7.17
N THR A 2 10.38 -14.62 -6.30
CA THR A 2 8.94 -14.57 -6.01
C THR A 2 8.73 -13.76 -4.74
N ILE A 3 7.91 -12.71 -4.80
CA ILE A 3 7.50 -11.95 -3.61
C ILE A 3 6.45 -12.79 -2.85
N PRO A 4 6.67 -13.11 -1.55
CA PRO A 4 5.69 -13.79 -0.70
C PRO A 4 4.36 -13.02 -0.59
N ALA A 5 3.24 -13.72 -0.42
CA ALA A 5 1.92 -13.08 -0.24
C ALA A 5 1.90 -12.12 0.96
N GLU A 6 2.48 -12.54 2.08
CA GLU A 6 2.61 -11.74 3.31
C GLU A 6 3.31 -10.40 3.06
N ARG A 7 4.26 -10.34 2.13
CA ARG A 7 4.95 -9.09 1.78
C ARG A 7 4.03 -8.14 1.01
N LEU A 8 3.14 -8.67 0.16
CA LEU A 8 2.15 -7.87 -0.55
C LEU A 8 1.11 -7.31 0.43
N ASP A 9 0.65 -8.15 1.36
CA ASP A 9 -0.28 -7.72 2.42
C ASP A 9 0.34 -6.66 3.34
N GLN A 10 1.62 -6.79 3.69
CA GLN A 10 2.34 -5.78 4.46
C GLN A 10 2.42 -4.43 3.72
N ILE A 11 2.63 -4.44 2.41
CA ILE A 11 2.65 -3.21 1.60
C ILE A 11 1.27 -2.55 1.62
N ALA A 12 0.20 -3.34 1.39
CA ALA A 12 -1.16 -2.85 1.42
C ALA A 12 -1.54 -2.28 2.79
N HIS A 13 -1.15 -2.96 3.88
CA HIS A 13 -1.41 -2.52 5.24
C HIS A 13 -0.72 -1.19 5.55
N ARG A 14 0.57 -1.07 5.23
CA ARG A 14 1.33 0.17 5.46
C ARG A 14 0.75 1.35 4.67
N PHE A 15 0.26 1.10 3.46
CA PHE A 15 -0.38 2.12 2.66
C PHE A 15 -1.70 2.58 3.28
N ALA A 16 -2.56 1.65 3.71
CA ALA A 16 -3.81 1.97 4.40
C ALA A 16 -3.61 2.72 5.73
N GLU A 17 -2.58 2.36 6.51
CA GLU A 17 -2.21 3.08 7.73
C GLU A 17 -1.82 4.53 7.44
N LEU A 18 -1.05 4.74 6.37
CA LEU A 18 -0.61 6.07 5.97
C LEU A 18 -1.76 6.93 5.47
N GLU A 19 -2.66 6.37 4.66
CA GLU A 19 -3.91 7.01 4.25
C GLU A 19 -4.77 7.40 5.45
N ALA A 20 -4.98 6.48 6.40
CA ALA A 20 -5.74 6.73 7.61
C ALA A 20 -5.11 7.85 8.44
N ARG A 21 -3.78 7.86 8.56
CA ARG A 21 -3.04 8.91 9.27
C ARG A 21 -3.19 10.27 8.59
N MET A 22 -3.14 10.34 7.26
CA MET A 22 -3.37 11.60 6.53
C MET A 22 -4.82 12.07 6.63
N ALA A 23 -5.78 11.16 6.56
CA ALA A 23 -7.21 11.45 6.67
C ALA A 23 -7.66 11.80 8.10
N SER A 24 -6.88 11.44 9.12
CA SER A 24 -7.21 11.69 10.53
C SER A 24 -7.33 13.18 10.89
N GLY A 25 -6.75 14.07 10.07
CA GLY A 25 -6.74 15.51 10.33
C GLY A 25 -5.85 15.93 11.50
N THR A 26 -5.07 15.02 12.10
CA THR A 26 -4.20 15.32 13.24
C THR A 26 -2.76 15.67 12.84
N LEU A 27 -2.44 15.69 11.54
CA LEU A 27 -1.12 16.02 11.03
C LEU A 27 -1.07 17.50 10.64
N GLU A 28 -0.07 18.23 11.15
CA GLU A 28 0.14 19.65 10.84
C GLU A 28 1.57 19.92 10.36
N GLY A 29 1.73 20.95 9.53
CA GLY A 29 3.02 21.45 9.06
C GLY A 29 3.92 20.37 8.45
N ASP A 30 5.14 20.26 8.96
CA ASP A 30 6.15 19.32 8.47
C ASP A 30 5.71 17.85 8.55
N ALA A 31 4.89 17.49 9.54
CA ALA A 31 4.41 16.12 9.69
C ALA A 31 3.44 15.72 8.57
N PHE A 32 2.60 16.65 8.10
CA PHE A 32 1.71 16.42 6.96
C PHE A 32 2.49 16.36 5.64
N VAL A 33 3.47 17.26 5.46
CA VAL A 33 4.33 17.27 4.27
C VAL A 33 5.09 15.95 4.16
N GLN A 34 5.64 15.45 5.27
CA GLN A 34 6.38 14.21 5.24
C GLN A 34 5.49 12.99 4.99
N ALA A 35 4.33 12.90 5.65
CA ALA A 35 3.37 11.85 5.36
C ALA A 35 2.92 11.86 3.89
N SER A 36 2.75 13.04 3.29
CA SER A 36 2.38 13.18 1.88
C SER A 36 3.48 12.67 0.93
N ARG A 37 4.76 12.88 1.27
CA ARG A 37 5.89 12.36 0.50
C ARG A 37 5.97 10.84 0.60
N ASP A 38 5.90 10.32 1.82
CA ASP A 38 5.88 8.87 2.07
C ASP A 38 4.71 8.21 1.31
N TYR A 39 3.56 8.89 1.23
CA TYR A 39 2.39 8.42 0.51
C TYR A 39 2.65 8.35 -0.99
N ALA A 40 3.19 9.44 -1.57
CA ALA A 40 3.49 9.50 -3.00
C ALA A 40 4.54 8.46 -3.43
N GLU A 41 5.48 8.11 -2.56
CA GLU A 41 6.47 7.06 -2.81
C GLU A 41 5.87 5.66 -2.70
N LEU A 42 4.97 5.44 -1.72
CA LEU A 42 4.38 4.14 -1.45
C LEU A 42 3.21 3.79 -2.38
N GLU A 43 2.46 4.78 -2.85
CA GLU A 43 1.30 4.63 -3.75
C GLU A 43 1.58 3.75 -4.99
N PRO A 44 2.61 4.02 -5.82
CA PRO A 44 2.86 3.19 -7.00
C PRO A 44 3.21 1.75 -6.63
N VAL A 45 3.89 1.54 -5.50
CA VAL A 45 4.26 0.20 -5.03
C VAL A 45 3.04 -0.57 -4.54
N ALA A 46 2.15 0.10 -3.79
CA ALA A 46 0.91 -0.49 -3.29
C ALA A 46 -0.04 -0.88 -4.44
N LYS A 47 -0.16 -0.03 -5.47
CA LYS A 47 -0.95 -0.33 -6.68
C LYS A 47 -0.47 -1.61 -7.38
N VAL A 48 0.83 -1.69 -7.67
CA VAL A 48 1.40 -2.89 -8.31
C VAL A 48 1.27 -4.13 -7.42
N ALA A 49 1.43 -3.99 -6.10
CA ALA A 49 1.24 -5.10 -5.16
C ALA A 49 -0.20 -5.64 -5.19
N ALA A 50 -1.19 -4.75 -5.25
CA ALA A 50 -2.60 -5.12 -5.37
C ALA A 50 -2.90 -5.82 -6.70
N GLU A 51 -2.34 -5.34 -7.82
CA GLU A 51 -2.46 -6.00 -9.12
C GLU A 51 -1.88 -7.42 -9.10
N VAL A 52 -0.71 -7.62 -8.49
CA VAL A 52 -0.11 -8.95 -8.33
C VAL A 52 -0.99 -9.87 -7.48
N GLN A 53 -1.57 -9.36 -6.41
CA GLN A 53 -2.47 -10.14 -5.56
C GLN A 53 -3.75 -10.52 -6.31
N ALA A 54 -4.34 -9.60 -7.07
CA ALA A 54 -5.51 -9.86 -7.91
C ALA A 54 -5.22 -10.94 -8.98
N MET A 55 -4.15 -10.79 -9.75
CA MET A 55 -3.75 -11.77 -10.76
C MET A 55 -3.51 -13.17 -10.16
N ARG A 56 -2.94 -13.26 -8.96
CA ARG A 56 -2.74 -14.55 -8.26
C ARG A 56 -4.06 -15.15 -7.80
N GLY A 57 -5.01 -14.34 -7.35
CA GLY A 57 -6.36 -14.77 -7.02
C GLY A 57 -7.09 -15.34 -8.25
N GLU A 58 -7.05 -14.62 -9.37
CA GLU A 58 -7.64 -15.06 -10.64
C GLU A 58 -7.06 -16.40 -11.10
N ILE A 59 -5.74 -16.61 -11.00
CA ILE A 59 -5.12 -17.92 -11.32
C ILE A 59 -5.66 -19.03 -10.42
N GLY A 60 -5.78 -18.79 -9.12
CA GLY A 60 -6.30 -19.78 -8.17
C GLY A 60 -7.78 -20.12 -8.37
N GLU A 61 -8.57 -19.21 -8.94
CA GLU A 61 -9.98 -19.47 -9.30
C GLU A 61 -10.13 -20.28 -10.60
N LEU A 62 -9.09 -20.30 -11.44
CA LEU A 62 -9.08 -21.01 -12.73
C LEU A 62 -8.54 -22.45 -12.63
N GLU A 63 -7.91 -22.83 -11.51
CA GLU A 63 -7.40 -24.18 -11.21
C GLU A 63 -8.47 -25.08 -10.55
#